data_AF-A0A1W2H1F0-F1
#
_entry.id   AF-A0A1W2H1F0-F1
#
_cell.length_a   1.000
_cell.length_b   1.000
_cell.length_c   1.000
_cell.angle_alpha   90.00
_cell.angle_beta   90.00
_cell.angle_gamma   90.00
#
_symmetry.space_group_name_H-M   'P 1'
#
loop_
_entity.id
_entity.type
_entity.pdbx_description
1 polymer ?
#
loop_
_entity_poly.entity_id
_entity_poly.type
_entity_poly.pdbx_seq_one_letter_code
_entity_poly.pdbx_strand_id
1 'polypeptide(L)'
;MKERLNTSIQSLSLILVAAGLAWVVWSNDTTMKDMLTYLIVVTLVIEASSLYLIGKIYPESHTTYKIGIIASLFILIGIKSMLPDLFIPLTIAVFAVNFMYNFYTNNKRRKGAFKRRSKDRLKSR
;
A
#
# COMPACT_ATOMS: atom_id res chain seq x y z
N MET A 1 5.16 -19.50 -2.37
CA MET A 1 6.24 -18.55 -2.74
C MET A 1 5.73 -17.13 -2.97
N LYS A 2 4.69 -16.92 -3.81
CA LYS A 2 4.11 -15.58 -4.09
C LYS A 2 3.62 -14.81 -2.86
N GLU A 3 3.08 -15.50 -1.85
CA GLU A 3 2.65 -14.87 -0.59
C GLU A 3 3.82 -14.35 0.25
N ARG A 4 4.89 -15.13 0.39
CA ARG A 4 6.13 -14.69 1.05
C ARG A 4 6.72 -13.48 0.33
N LEU A 5 6.68 -13.47 -1.00
CA LEU A 5 7.15 -12.37 -1.84
C LEU A 5 6.34 -11.09 -1.60
N ASN A 6 5.02 -11.17 -1.43
CA ASN A 6 4.19 -10.02 -1.05
C ASN A 6 4.53 -9.47 0.32
N THR A 7 4.66 -10.35 1.31
CA THR A 7 5.00 -9.96 2.67
C THR A 7 6.38 -9.31 2.70
N SER A 8 7.34 -9.85 1.96
CA SER A 8 8.65 -9.24 1.76
C SER A 8 8.53 -7.86 1.10
N ILE A 9 7.78 -7.71 0.01
CA ILE A 9 7.54 -6.41 -0.65
C ILE A 9 6.94 -5.38 0.32
N GLN A 10 5.96 -5.77 1.13
CA GLN A 10 5.32 -4.87 2.11
C GLN A 10 6.24 -4.51 3.29
N SER A 11 7.13 -5.42 3.66
CA SER A 11 8.10 -5.16 4.72
C SER A 11 9.23 -4.26 4.20
N LEU A 12 9.66 -4.48 2.95
CA LEU A 12 10.65 -3.69 2.26
C LEU A 12 10.12 -2.28 1.97
N SER A 13 8.83 -2.15 1.63
CA SER A 13 8.18 -0.84 1.46
C SER A 13 8.13 -0.05 2.76
N LEU A 14 7.88 -0.70 3.89
CA LEU A 14 7.88 -0.05 5.20
C LEU A 14 9.28 0.47 5.55
N ILE A 15 10.30 -0.35 5.32
CA ILE A 15 11.71 0.02 5.56
C ILE A 15 12.11 1.18 4.65
N LEU A 16 11.71 1.16 3.37
CA LEU A 16 11.94 2.24 2.42
C LEU A 16 11.27 3.55 2.86
N VAL A 17 10.02 3.49 3.32
CA VAL A 17 9.29 4.65 3.84
C VAL A 17 9.98 5.21 5.08
N ALA A 18 10.37 4.35 6.03
CA ALA A 18 11.08 4.75 7.25
C ALA A 18 12.48 5.32 6.98
N ALA A 19 13.24 4.72 6.05
CA ALA A 19 14.54 5.20 5.63
C ALA A 19 14.43 6.55 4.89
N GLY A 20 13.41 6.72 4.04
CA GLY A 20 13.12 7.99 3.38
C GLY A 20 12.76 9.10 4.37
N LEU A 21 11.97 8.78 5.40
CA LEU A 21 11.67 9.70 6.50
C LEU A 21 12.93 10.10 7.28
N ALA A 22 13.80 9.13 7.60
CA ALA A 22 15.06 9.40 8.31
C ALA A 22 16.03 10.24 7.49
N TRP A 23 16.11 10.01 6.17
CA TRP A 23 16.95 10.79 5.26
C TRP A 23 16.57 12.27 5.23
N VAL A 24 15.27 12.57 5.26
CA VAL A 24 14.79 13.95 5.15
C VAL A 24 15.00 14.77 6.42
N VAL A 25 14.94 14.14 7.59
CA VAL A 25 15.31 14.78 8.86
C VAL A 25 16.80 15.20 8.84
N TRP A 26 17.64 14.47 8.10
CA TRP A 26 19.09 14.69 8.07
C TRP A 26 19.55 15.59 6.90
N SER A 27 18.86 15.51 5.76
CA SER A 27 19.24 16.18 4.51
C SER A 27 19.17 17.71 4.57
N ASN A 28 18.28 18.30 5.40
CA ASN A 28 17.97 19.74 5.48
C ASN A 28 17.56 20.44 4.16
N ASP A 29 17.78 19.83 3.00
CA ASP A 29 17.52 20.39 1.67
C ASP A 29 16.14 20.01 1.10
N THR A 30 15.36 19.21 1.82
CA THR A 30 14.06 18.69 1.35
C THR A 30 12.92 19.07 2.28
N THR A 31 11.86 19.66 1.73
CA THR A 31 10.66 19.96 2.53
C THR A 31 9.85 18.69 2.82
N MET A 32 9.11 18.69 3.94
CA MET A 32 8.18 17.61 4.28
C MET A 32 7.17 17.32 3.15
N LYS A 33 6.73 18.37 2.42
CA LYS A 33 5.80 18.23 1.29
C LYS A 33 6.43 17.45 0.12
N ASP A 34 7.69 17.72 -0.19
CA ASP A 34 8.39 17.05 -1.29
C ASP A 34 8.66 15.59 -0.96
N MET A 35 9.09 15.31 0.26
CA MET A 35 9.26 13.94 0.75
C MET A 35 7.97 13.14 0.67
N LEU A 36 6.86 13.67 1.21
CA LEU A 36 5.57 12.99 1.17
C LEU A 36 5.11 12.73 -0.27
N THR A 37 5.45 13.64 -1.19
CA THR A 37 5.20 13.43 -2.62
C THR A 37 5.99 12.24 -3.16
N TYR A 38 7.29 12.15 -2.86
CA TYR A 38 8.11 10.99 -3.26
C TYR A 38 7.60 9.68 -2.64
N LEU A 39 7.20 9.71 -1.37
CA LEU A 39 6.63 8.54 -0.69
C LEU A 39 5.30 8.11 -1.29
N ILE A 40 4.45 9.06 -1.73
CA ILE A 40 3.22 8.74 -2.47
C ILE A 40 3.56 7.99 -3.75
N VAL A 41 4.52 8.50 -4.54
CA VAL A 41 4.94 7.86 -5.81
C VAL A 41 5.48 6.47 -5.57
N VAL A 42 6.40 6.30 -4.60
CA VAL A 42 6.96 4.99 -4.25
C VAL A 42 5.87 4.02 -3.79
N THR A 43 4.97 4.47 -2.91
CA THR A 43 3.87 3.63 -2.42
C THR A 43 2.94 3.22 -3.55
N LEU A 44 2.67 4.11 -4.49
CA LEU A 44 1.81 3.84 -5.64
C LEU A 44 2.41 2.75 -6.54
N VAL A 45 3.71 2.81 -6.82
CA VAL A 45 4.43 1.77 -7.58
C VAL A 45 4.37 0.41 -6.86
N ILE A 46 4.56 0.41 -5.53
CA ILE A 46 4.54 -0.81 -4.72
C ILE A 46 3.13 -1.42 -4.67
N GLU A 47 2.11 -0.61 -4.44
CA GLU A 47 0.72 -1.07 -4.37
C GLU A 47 0.24 -1.59 -5.73
N ALA A 48 0.59 -0.91 -6.82
CA ALA A 48 0.31 -1.37 -8.19
C ALA A 48 1.02 -2.70 -8.51
N SER A 49 2.30 -2.81 -8.17
CA SER A 49 3.08 -4.05 -8.37
C SER A 49 2.51 -5.21 -7.56
N SER A 50 2.14 -4.96 -6.30
CA SER A 50 1.52 -5.96 -5.42
C SER A 50 0.13 -6.38 -5.92
N LEU A 51 -0.67 -5.45 -6.45
CA LEU A 51 -1.96 -5.76 -7.07
C LEU A 51 -1.77 -6.61 -8.35
N TYR A 52 -0.82 -6.23 -9.21
CA TYR A 52 -0.52 -6.94 -10.45
C TYR A 52 -0.07 -8.39 -10.20
N LEU A 53 0.87 -8.59 -9.28
CA LEU A 53 1.46 -9.90 -9.01
C LEU A 53 0.46 -10.88 -8.39
N ILE A 54 -0.57 -10.39 -7.69
CA ILE A 54 -1.28 -11.18 -6.69
C ILE A 54 -2.80 -10.99 -6.70
N GLY A 55 -3.32 -10.04 -7.48
CA GLY A 55 -4.74 -9.76 -7.59
C GLY A 55 -5.57 -10.96 -8.06
N LYS A 56 -4.99 -11.91 -8.79
CA LYS A 56 -5.68 -13.14 -9.21
C LYS A 56 -5.88 -14.17 -8.09
N ILE A 57 -5.00 -14.15 -7.08
CA ILE A 57 -4.93 -15.16 -6.01
C ILE A 57 -5.75 -14.73 -4.79
N TYR A 58 -5.86 -13.43 -4.56
CA TYR A 58 -6.51 -12.87 -3.38
C TYR A 58 -8.02 -12.68 -3.58
N PRO A 59 -8.80 -12.65 -2.49
CA PRO A 59 -10.22 -12.35 -2.55
C PRO A 59 -10.46 -10.90 -3.00
N GLU A 60 -11.65 -10.66 -3.55
CA GLU A 60 -12.03 -9.36 -4.13
C GLU A 60 -11.96 -8.21 -3.14
N SER A 61 -12.22 -8.46 -1.85
CA SER A 61 -12.06 -7.45 -0.79
C SER A 61 -10.62 -6.91 -0.67
N HIS A 62 -9.61 -7.70 -1.04
CA HIS A 62 -8.22 -7.26 -1.05
C HIS A 62 -7.88 -6.40 -2.26
N THR A 63 -8.37 -6.82 -3.43
CA THR A 63 -8.15 -6.06 -4.67
C THR A 63 -8.87 -4.72 -4.63
N THR A 64 -10.12 -4.68 -4.13
CA THR A 64 -10.89 -3.44 -3.98
C THR A 64 -10.22 -2.48 -3.01
N TYR A 65 -9.68 -2.96 -1.89
CA TYR A 65 -8.95 -2.10 -0.96
C TYR A 65 -7.69 -1.51 -1.60
N LYS A 66 -6.89 -2.33 -2.30
CA LYS A 66 -5.68 -1.85 -3.00
C LYS A 66 -6.00 -0.81 -4.06
N ILE A 67 -7.06 -1.03 -4.83
CA ILE A 67 -7.55 -0.03 -5.81
C ILE A 67 -7.96 1.26 -5.09
N GLY A 68 -8.65 1.15 -3.95
CA GLY A 68 -9.00 2.29 -3.11
C GLY A 68 -7.78 3.07 -2.62
N ILE A 69 -6.75 2.41 -2.11
CA ILE A 69 -5.49 3.06 -1.71
C ILE A 69 -4.82 3.76 -2.89
N ILE A 70 -4.74 3.10 -4.05
CA ILE A 70 -4.15 3.71 -5.26
C ILE A 70 -4.92 4.98 -5.65
N ALA A 71 -6.25 4.94 -5.65
CA ALA A 71 -7.09 6.10 -5.93
C ALA A 71 -6.85 7.23 -4.92
N SER A 72 -6.80 6.92 -3.62
CA SER A 72 -6.49 7.90 -2.56
C SER A 72 -5.13 8.56 -2.77
N LEU A 73 -4.10 7.79 -3.16
CA LEU A 73 -2.77 8.32 -3.45
C LEU A 73 -2.78 9.30 -4.63
N PHE A 74 -3.53 9.01 -5.71
CA PHE A 74 -3.71 9.95 -6.81
C PHE A 74 -4.47 11.22 -6.39
N ILE A 75 -5.51 11.08 -5.56
CA ILE A 75 -6.27 12.22 -5.02
C ILE A 75 -5.36 13.13 -4.19
N LEU A 76 -4.46 12.58 -3.38
CA LEU A 76 -3.52 13.38 -2.58
C LEU A 76 -2.59 14.25 -3.45
N ILE A 77 -2.21 13.78 -4.65
CA ILE A 77 -1.43 14.58 -5.60
C ILE A 77 -2.24 15.81 -6.07
N GLY A 78 -3.54 15.63 -6.32
CA GLY A 78 -4.45 16.74 -6.62
C GLY A 78 -4.63 17.71 -5.44
N ILE A 79 -4.82 17.16 -4.23
CA ILE A 79 -4.97 17.95 -2.99
C ILE A 79 -3.72 18.80 -2.71
N LYS A 80 -2.52 18.30 -3.01
CA LYS A 80 -1.29 19.09 -2.89
C LYS A 80 -1.38 20.44 -3.60
N SER A 81 -2.04 20.47 -4.77
CA SER A 81 -2.17 21.68 -5.60
C SER A 81 -3.37 22.54 -5.21
N MET A 82 -4.48 21.92 -4.76
CA MET A 82 -5.72 22.62 -4.46
C MET A 82 -5.84 23.09 -3.00
N LEU A 83 -5.33 22.31 -2.05
CA LEU A 83 -5.41 22.53 -0.59
C LEU A 83 -4.10 22.08 0.10
N PRO A 84 -3.00 22.82 -0.10
CA PRO A 84 -1.66 22.43 0.35
C PRO A 84 -1.49 22.30 1.87
N ASP A 85 -2.37 22.91 2.65
CA ASP A 85 -2.34 22.84 4.13
C ASP A 85 -2.91 21.52 4.65
N LEU A 86 -3.85 20.91 3.92
CA LEU A 86 -4.42 19.59 4.25
C LEU A 86 -3.59 18.43 3.70
N PHE A 87 -2.66 18.71 2.79
CA PHE A 87 -1.85 17.67 2.13
C PHE A 87 -1.08 16.80 3.13
N ILE A 88 -0.37 17.42 4.08
CA ILE A 88 0.44 16.71 5.07
C ILE A 88 -0.42 15.79 5.97
N PRO A 89 -1.44 16.30 6.69
CA PRO A 89 -2.23 15.45 7.58
C PRO A 89 -2.99 14.35 6.83
N LEU A 90 -3.53 14.63 5.64
CA LEU A 90 -4.23 13.62 4.84
C LEU A 90 -3.28 12.54 4.31
N THR A 91 -2.07 12.91 3.89
CA THR A 91 -1.08 11.93 3.43
C THR A 91 -0.68 10.97 4.56
N ILE A 92 -0.44 11.50 5.76
CA ILE A 92 -0.15 10.69 6.94
C ILE A 92 -1.31 9.74 7.25
N ALA A 93 -2.54 10.23 7.22
CA ALA A 93 -3.73 9.41 7.46
C ALA A 93 -3.86 8.26 6.45
N VAL A 94 -3.67 8.54 5.16
CA VAL A 94 -3.73 7.52 4.10
C VAL A 94 -2.63 6.47 4.29
N PHE A 95 -1.41 6.88 4.64
CA PHE A 95 -0.32 5.95 4.93
C PHE A 95 -0.60 5.09 6.16
N ALA A 96 -1.13 5.67 7.24
CA ALA A 96 -1.50 4.93 8.44
C ALA A 96 -2.58 3.88 8.16
N VAL A 97 -3.62 4.26 7.39
CA VAL A 97 -4.68 3.35 6.97
C VAL A 97 -4.12 2.21 6.11
N ASN A 98 -3.25 2.52 5.14
CA ASN A 98 -2.60 1.51 4.30
C ASN A 98 -1.75 0.54 5.13
N PHE A 99 -0.96 1.07 6.06
CA PHE A 99 -0.14 0.26 6.96
C PHE A 99 -0.98 -0.67 7.84
N MET A 100 -2.02 -0.13 8.49
CA MET A 100 -2.90 -0.90 9.36
C MET A 100 -3.57 -2.06 8.60
N TYR A 101 -4.04 -1.80 7.38
CA TYR A 101 -4.64 -2.83 6.55
C TYR A 101 -3.61 -3.88 6.10
N ASN A 102 -2.42 -3.46 5.68
CA ASN A 102 -1.36 -4.38 5.31
C ASN A 102 -0.95 -5.25 6.50
N PHE A 103 -0.83 -4.70 7.71
CA PHE A 103 -0.60 -5.46 8.93
C PHE A 103 -1.72 -6.47 9.22
N TYR A 104 -2.98 -6.02 9.17
CA TYR A 104 -4.15 -6.87 9.42
C TYR A 104 -4.24 -8.04 8.43
N THR A 105 -4.10 -7.74 7.13
CA THR A 105 -4.15 -8.77 6.09
C THR A 105 -2.98 -9.74 6.22
N ASN A 106 -1.78 -9.27 6.60
CA ASN A 106 -0.61 -10.13 6.80
C ASN A 106 -0.78 -11.08 8.00
N ASN A 107 -1.33 -10.61 9.11
CA ASN A 107 -1.66 -11.47 10.26
C ASN A 107 -2.77 -12.49 9.93
N LYS A 108 -3.78 -12.08 9.17
CA LYS A 108 -4.85 -12.98 8.72
C LYS A 108 -4.35 -14.02 7.70
N ARG A 109 -3.34 -13.66 6.88
CA ARG A 109 -2.64 -14.59 5.97
C ARG A 109 -1.81 -15.64 6.71
N ARG A 110 -1.06 -15.26 7.75
CA ARG A 110 -0.29 -16.21 8.59
C ARG A 110 -1.18 -17.29 9.22
N LYS A 111 -2.46 -17.00 9.42
CA LYS A 111 -3.49 -17.93 9.91
C LYS A 111 -4.20 -18.75 8.83
N GLY A 112 -3.78 -18.68 7.55
CA GLY A 112 -4.30 -19.52 6.46
C GLY A 112 -5.68 -19.13 5.89
N ALA A 113 -6.29 -18.05 6.37
CA ALA A 113 -7.69 -17.70 6.07
C ALA A 113 -7.92 -16.93 4.75
N PHE A 114 -6.86 -16.71 3.94
CA PHE A 114 -6.88 -15.80 2.79
C PHE A 114 -6.79 -16.50 1.42
N LYS A 115 -7.04 -17.82 1.35
CA LYS A 115 -7.18 -18.50 0.06
C LYS A 115 -8.57 -18.21 -0.50
N ARG A 116 -8.63 -17.65 -1.73
CA ARG A 116 -9.86 -17.60 -2.53
C ARG A 116 -10.42 -19.02 -2.54
N ARG A 117 -11.69 -19.22 -2.14
CA ARG A 117 -12.34 -20.54 -2.28
C ARG A 117 -12.19 -20.93 -3.74
N SER A 118 -11.35 -21.92 -4.04
CA SER A 118 -11.22 -22.44 -5.40
C SER A 118 -12.61 -22.82 -5.86
N LYS A 119 -13.00 -22.37 -7.05
CA LYS A 119 -14.26 -22.71 -7.71
C LYS A 119 -14.28 -24.18 -8.18
N ASP A 120 -13.60 -25.09 -7.49
CA ASP A 120 -13.53 -26.52 -7.86
C ASP A 120 -14.75 -27.33 -7.40
N ARG A 121 -15.77 -26.70 -6.79
CA ARG A 121 -17.11 -27.30 -6.72
C ARG A 121 -17.93 -26.89 -7.93
N LEU A 122 -17.62 -27.47 -9.08
CA LEU A 122 -18.56 -27.73 -10.20
C LEU A 122 -17.89 -28.58 -11.30
N LYS A 123 -17.33 -29.73 -10.91
CA LYS A 123 -17.27 -30.91 -11.78
C LYS A 123 -17.65 -32.13 -10.94
N SER A 124 -18.93 -32.21 -10.62
CA SER A 124 -19.59 -33.48 -10.33
C SER A 124 -20.68 -33.66 -11.37
N ARG A 125 -20.33 -34.34 -12.46
CA ARG A 125 -21.15 -35.25 -13.26
C ARG A 125 -20.34 -35.66 -14.48
#